data_AF-A0A6I7XQJ0-F1
#
_entry.id   AF-A0A6I7XQJ0-F1
#
_cell.length_a   1.000
_cell.length_b   1.000
_cell.length_c   1.000
_cell.angle_alpha   90.00
_cell.angle_beta   90.00
_cell.angle_gamma   90.00
#
_symmetry.space_group_name_H-M   'P 1'
#
loop_
_entity.id
_entity.type
_entity.pdbx_description
1 polymer ?
#
loop_
_entity_poly.entity_id
_entity_poly.type
_entity_poly.pdbx_seq_one_letter_code
_entity_poly.pdbx_strand_id
1 'polypeptide(L)'
;MLKKLLLFVLMSLCVMALSACKGDEEKLKVAQEEQKIDEDKKVAEEEKRKQEEQQRVEEKRKQEEQQRAEEEKRKQEEQQRAEGEKRKQEEQKTQQQQFTQQERTQKQEKPTQATGGKPTRSQISVGSQVVIQLDNDYSKTVSGVVKDILTHSETHTYGIKVRLKDGQIGRVQSVK
;
A
#
# COMPACT_ATOMS: atom_id res chain seq x y z
N MET A 1 -115.76 -32.38 -22.25
CA MET A 1 -115.10 -31.11 -22.64
C MET A 1 -114.28 -30.52 -21.50
N LEU A 2 -114.80 -30.46 -20.26
CA LEU A 2 -114.15 -29.78 -19.13
C LEU A 2 -112.75 -30.30 -18.75
N LYS A 3 -112.51 -31.62 -18.81
CA LYS A 3 -111.19 -32.21 -18.50
C LYS A 3 -110.10 -31.80 -19.50
N LYS A 4 -110.46 -31.59 -20.77
CA LYS A 4 -109.54 -31.13 -21.82
C LYS A 4 -109.19 -29.64 -21.65
N LEU A 5 -110.18 -28.84 -21.23
CA LEU A 5 -109.99 -27.42 -20.91
C LEU A 5 -109.08 -27.24 -19.68
N LEU A 6 -109.29 -28.04 -18.63
CA LEU A 6 -108.45 -28.01 -17.42
C LEU A 6 -106.99 -28.38 -17.72
N LEU A 7 -106.75 -29.39 -18.56
CA LEU A 7 -105.39 -29.77 -18.98
C LEU A 7 -104.73 -28.67 -19.80
N PHE A 8 -105.46 -27.98 -20.68
CA PHE A 8 -104.91 -26.88 -21.47
C PHE A 8 -104.51 -25.69 -20.60
N VAL A 9 -105.33 -25.34 -19.60
CA VAL A 9 -105.02 -24.25 -18.67
C VAL A 9 -103.83 -24.62 -17.79
N LEU A 10 -103.75 -25.86 -17.29
CA LEU A 10 -102.63 -26.33 -16.49
C LEU A 10 -101.31 -26.34 -17.28
N MET A 11 -101.34 -26.80 -18.54
CA MET A 11 -100.17 -26.78 -19.41
C MET A 11 -99.76 -25.35 -19.77
N SER A 12 -100.70 -24.45 -20.04
CA SER A 12 -100.41 -23.04 -20.29
C SER A 12 -99.80 -22.36 -19.06
N LEU A 13 -100.28 -22.69 -17.86
CA LEU A 13 -99.75 -22.17 -16.60
C LEU A 13 -98.34 -22.71 -16.35
N CYS A 14 -98.09 -23.99 -16.64
CA CYS A 14 -96.76 -24.60 -16.56
C CYS A 14 -95.76 -23.95 -17.52
N VAL A 15 -96.16 -23.66 -18.77
CA VAL A 15 -95.26 -23.01 -19.74
C VAL A 15 -94.93 -21.57 -19.32
N MET A 16 -95.91 -20.81 -18.82
CA MET A 16 -95.68 -19.47 -18.26
C MET A 16 -94.76 -19.52 -17.03
N ALA A 17 -94.96 -20.49 -16.13
CA ALA A 17 -94.09 -20.68 -14.95
C ALA A 17 -92.65 -21.05 -15.36
N LEU A 18 -92.47 -21.94 -16.33
CA LEU A 18 -91.14 -22.33 -16.83
C LEU A 18 -90.42 -21.18 -17.55
N SER A 19 -91.16 -20.29 -18.22
CA SER A 19 -90.57 -19.07 -18.82
C SER A 19 -90.16 -18.03 -17.78
N ALA A 20 -90.90 -17.91 -16.67
CA ALA A 20 -90.58 -16.97 -15.59
C ALA A 20 -89.36 -17.42 -14.78
N CYS A 21 -89.17 -18.74 -14.57
CA CYS A 21 -88.02 -19.25 -13.82
C CYS A 21 -86.68 -19.17 -14.57
N LYS A 22 -86.67 -18.95 -15.89
CA LYS A 22 -85.44 -18.88 -16.71
C LYS A 22 -84.72 -17.53 -16.65
N GLY A 23 -85.42 -16.46 -16.28
CA GLY A 23 -84.85 -15.11 -16.17
C GLY A 23 -84.02 -14.87 -14.90
N ASP A 24 -84.36 -15.54 -13.79
CA ASP A 24 -83.64 -15.40 -12.52
C ASP A 24 -82.31 -16.19 -12.49
N GLU A 25 -82.21 -17.27 -13.27
CA GLU A 25 -81.00 -18.11 -13.34
C GLU A 25 -79.86 -17.43 -14.15
N GLU A 26 -80.18 -16.66 -15.20
CA GLU A 26 -79.18 -15.89 -15.96
C GLU A 26 -78.64 -14.69 -15.15
N LYS A 27 -79.49 -14.03 -14.37
CA LYS A 27 -79.10 -12.89 -13.53
C LYS A 27 -78.17 -13.31 -12.38
N LEU A 28 -78.32 -14.54 -11.88
CA LEU A 28 -77.43 -15.13 -10.87
C LEU A 28 -76.07 -15.54 -11.47
N LYS A 29 -76.04 -16.08 -12.69
CA LYS A 29 -74.81 -16.46 -13.40
C LYS A 29 -73.98 -15.25 -13.79
N VAL A 30 -74.59 -14.18 -14.31
CA VAL A 30 -73.89 -12.93 -14.64
C VAL A 30 -73.26 -12.30 -13.39
N ALA A 31 -73.95 -12.31 -12.24
CA ALA A 31 -73.41 -11.80 -10.98
C ALA A 31 -72.25 -12.67 -10.43
N GLN A 32 -72.33 -14.00 -10.55
CA GLN A 32 -71.23 -14.89 -10.18
C GLN A 32 -70.02 -14.76 -11.11
N GLU A 33 -70.25 -14.54 -12.41
CA GLU A 33 -69.20 -14.34 -13.41
C GLU A 33 -68.51 -12.98 -13.22
N GLU A 34 -69.24 -11.91 -12.92
CA GLU A 34 -68.67 -10.60 -12.55
C GLU A 34 -67.85 -10.66 -11.25
N GLN A 35 -68.34 -11.36 -10.21
CA GLN A 35 -67.58 -11.55 -8.97
C GLN A 35 -66.29 -12.36 -9.19
N LYS A 36 -66.35 -13.38 -10.05
CA LYS A 36 -65.18 -14.20 -10.38
C LYS A 36 -64.14 -13.41 -11.18
N ILE A 37 -64.57 -12.52 -12.07
CA ILE A 37 -63.66 -11.62 -12.81
C ILE A 37 -62.97 -10.61 -11.87
N ASP A 38 -63.66 -10.07 -10.86
CA ASP A 38 -63.06 -9.11 -9.91
C ASP A 38 -62.03 -9.79 -8.99
N GLU A 39 -62.30 -11.03 -8.54
CA GLU A 39 -61.34 -11.83 -7.77
C GLU A 39 -60.14 -12.28 -8.61
N ASP A 40 -60.35 -12.78 -9.84
CA ASP A 40 -59.27 -13.16 -10.75
C ASP A 40 -58.35 -11.95 -11.07
N LYS A 41 -58.93 -10.73 -11.16
CA LYS A 41 -58.18 -9.48 -11.36
C LYS A 41 -57.40 -9.06 -10.12
N LYS A 42 -57.95 -9.21 -8.90
CA LYS A 42 -57.22 -8.95 -7.65
C LYS A 42 -56.05 -9.91 -7.45
N VAL A 43 -56.24 -11.20 -7.72
CA VAL A 43 -55.18 -12.20 -7.63
C VAL A 43 -54.05 -11.86 -8.60
N ALA A 44 -54.38 -11.48 -9.84
CA ALA A 44 -53.37 -11.06 -10.82
C ALA A 44 -52.61 -9.79 -10.40
N GLU A 45 -53.28 -8.82 -9.77
CA GLU A 45 -52.61 -7.62 -9.25
C GLU A 45 -51.69 -7.94 -8.06
N GLU A 46 -52.13 -8.85 -7.17
CA GLU A 46 -51.32 -9.29 -6.02
C GLU A 46 -50.10 -10.10 -6.46
N GLU A 47 -50.24 -11.00 -7.43
CA GLU A 47 -49.11 -11.75 -8.02
C GLU A 47 -48.12 -10.81 -8.71
N LYS A 48 -48.62 -9.83 -9.48
CA LYS A 48 -47.77 -8.81 -10.11
C LYS A 48 -46.99 -7.99 -9.07
N ARG A 49 -47.64 -7.57 -7.98
CA ARG A 49 -46.98 -6.86 -6.87
C ARG A 49 -45.91 -7.72 -6.20
N LYS A 50 -46.20 -9.01 -5.94
CA LYS A 50 -45.22 -9.96 -5.40
C LYS A 50 -44.02 -10.15 -6.33
N GLN A 51 -44.26 -10.25 -7.64
CA GLN A 51 -43.20 -10.40 -8.64
C GLN A 51 -42.34 -9.12 -8.75
N GLU A 52 -42.96 -7.93 -8.74
CA GLU A 52 -42.23 -6.65 -8.72
C GLU A 52 -41.42 -6.47 -7.42
N GLU A 53 -41.95 -6.89 -6.27
CA GLU A 53 -41.22 -6.86 -5.00
C GLU A 53 -40.02 -7.82 -5.00
N GLN A 54 -40.20 -9.05 -5.51
CA GLN A 54 -39.11 -10.01 -5.69
C GLN A 54 -38.02 -9.47 -6.61
N GLN A 55 -38.40 -8.84 -7.74
CA GLN A 55 -37.45 -8.21 -8.65
C GLN A 55 -36.69 -7.05 -7.98
N ARG A 56 -37.37 -6.19 -7.21
CA ARG A 56 -36.71 -5.11 -6.46
C ARG A 56 -35.76 -5.64 -5.39
N VAL A 57 -36.11 -6.73 -4.70
CA VAL A 57 -35.23 -7.35 -3.69
C VAL A 57 -34.00 -7.97 -4.37
N GLU A 58 -34.17 -8.64 -5.51
CA GLU A 58 -33.06 -9.20 -6.27
C GLU A 58 -32.13 -8.10 -6.83
N GLU A 59 -32.70 -7.02 -7.37
CA GLU A 59 -31.94 -5.87 -7.85
C GLU A 59 -31.16 -5.20 -6.71
N LYS A 60 -31.79 -5.00 -5.55
CA LYS A 60 -31.13 -4.43 -4.37
C LYS A 60 -29.99 -5.33 -3.87
N ARG A 61 -30.16 -6.66 -3.89
CA ARG A 61 -29.07 -7.61 -3.57
C ARG A 61 -27.91 -7.49 -4.55
N LYS A 62 -28.19 -7.41 -5.85
CA LYS A 62 -27.15 -7.23 -6.88
C LYS A 62 -26.41 -5.90 -6.70
N GLN A 63 -27.12 -4.82 -6.39
CA GLN A 63 -26.51 -3.52 -6.10
C GLN A 63 -25.64 -3.56 -4.84
N GLU A 64 -26.11 -4.20 -3.76
CA GLU A 64 -25.34 -4.36 -2.52
C GLU A 64 -24.08 -5.22 -2.73
N GLU A 65 -24.18 -6.29 -3.50
CA GLU A 65 -23.04 -7.14 -3.85
C GLU A 65 -22.01 -6.40 -4.69
N GLN A 66 -22.45 -5.61 -5.69
CA GLN A 66 -21.58 -4.75 -6.48
C GLN A 66 -20.88 -3.69 -5.61
N GLN A 67 -21.60 -3.06 -4.68
CA GLN A 67 -21.02 -2.09 -3.74
C GLN A 67 -19.97 -2.75 -2.83
N ARG A 68 -20.24 -3.94 -2.30
CA ARG A 68 -19.28 -4.71 -1.49
C ARG A 68 -18.03 -5.07 -2.30
N ALA A 69 -18.19 -5.52 -3.53
CA ALA A 69 -17.07 -5.86 -4.41
C ALA A 69 -16.23 -4.62 -4.76
N GLU A 70 -16.85 -3.47 -5.01
CA GLU A 70 -16.13 -2.20 -5.24
C GLU A 70 -15.39 -1.74 -3.98
N GLU A 71 -16.03 -1.81 -2.80
CA GLU A 71 -15.40 -1.46 -1.52
C GLU A 71 -14.19 -2.36 -1.23
N GLU A 72 -14.31 -3.66 -1.47
CA GLU A 72 -13.20 -4.61 -1.32
C GLU A 72 -12.05 -4.30 -2.29
N LYS A 73 -12.36 -3.99 -3.55
CA LYS A 73 -11.35 -3.58 -4.54
C LYS A 73 -10.65 -2.29 -4.13
N ARG A 74 -11.38 -1.30 -3.60
CA ARG A 74 -10.80 -0.06 -3.06
C ARG A 74 -9.86 -0.33 -1.90
N LYS A 75 -10.25 -1.21 -0.97
CA LYS A 75 -9.38 -1.62 0.17
C LYS A 75 -8.11 -2.33 -0.31
N GLN A 76 -8.22 -3.22 -1.29
CA GLN A 76 -7.05 -3.89 -1.88
C GLN A 76 -6.12 -2.90 -2.58
N GLU A 77 -6.67 -1.95 -3.34
CA GLU A 77 -5.87 -0.91 -4.02
C GLU A 77 -5.17 0.01 -3.00
N GLU A 78 -5.85 0.42 -1.94
CA GLU A 78 -5.26 1.23 -0.86
C GLU A 78 -4.12 0.46 -0.14
N GLN A 79 -4.31 -0.83 0.15
CA GLN A 79 -3.27 -1.67 0.72
C GLN A 79 -2.05 -1.79 -0.21
N GLN A 80 -2.27 -1.98 -1.51
CA GLN A 80 -1.19 -2.03 -2.51
C GLN A 80 -0.45 -0.69 -2.60
N ARG A 81 -1.16 0.45 -2.52
CA ARG A 81 -0.53 1.77 -2.49
C ARG A 81 0.31 1.96 -1.23
N ALA A 82 -0.23 1.62 -0.07
CA ALA A 82 0.48 1.71 1.20
C ALA A 82 1.73 0.80 1.23
N GLU A 83 1.64 -0.41 0.68
CA GLU A 83 2.79 -1.30 0.54
C GLU A 83 3.82 -0.77 -0.47
N GLY A 84 3.36 -0.22 -1.60
CA GLY A 84 4.21 0.42 -2.58
C GLY A 84 4.98 1.63 -2.02
N GLU A 85 4.35 2.44 -1.18
CA GLU A 85 5.01 3.54 -0.46
C GLU A 85 6.04 3.04 0.55
N LYS A 86 5.71 1.98 1.32
CA LYS A 86 6.67 1.35 2.24
C LYS A 86 7.90 0.80 1.51
N ARG A 87 7.71 0.12 0.36
CA ARG A 87 8.81 -0.39 -0.47
C ARG A 87 9.70 0.74 -0.98
N LYS A 88 9.12 1.85 -1.46
CA LYS A 88 9.90 3.04 -1.88
C LYS A 88 10.70 3.65 -0.74
N GLN A 89 10.12 3.74 0.46
CA GLN A 89 10.84 4.24 1.65
C GLN A 89 11.96 3.29 2.08
N GLU A 90 11.75 1.98 2.00
CA GLU A 90 12.77 0.97 2.30
C GLU A 90 13.92 0.98 1.28
N GLU A 91 13.62 1.11 -0.01
CA GLU A 91 14.62 1.29 -1.06
C GLU A 91 15.43 2.58 -0.86
N GLN A 92 14.79 3.70 -0.55
CA GLN A 92 15.47 4.97 -0.25
C GLN A 92 16.37 4.84 0.99
N LYS A 93 15.90 4.19 2.06
CA LYS A 93 16.70 3.93 3.26
C LYS A 93 17.88 3.01 2.95
N THR A 94 17.69 1.99 2.13
CA THR A 94 18.75 1.04 1.73
C THR A 94 19.81 1.74 0.89
N GLN A 95 19.42 2.59 -0.07
CA GLN A 95 20.35 3.39 -0.87
C GLN A 95 21.13 4.40 0.00
N GLN A 96 20.48 5.05 0.97
CA GLN A 96 21.15 5.97 1.89
C GLN A 96 22.09 5.23 2.87
N GLN A 97 21.74 4.02 3.28
CA GLN A 97 22.62 3.15 4.07
C GLN A 97 23.81 2.62 3.26
N GLN A 98 23.61 2.28 1.98
CA GLN A 98 24.70 1.89 1.08
C GLN A 98 25.65 3.05 0.79
N PHE A 99 25.13 4.27 0.61
CA PHE A 99 25.96 5.47 0.45
C PHE A 99 26.80 5.75 1.71
N THR A 100 26.20 5.64 2.90
CA THR A 100 26.93 5.82 4.17
C THR A 100 27.87 4.66 4.53
N GLN A 101 27.73 3.49 3.89
CA GLN A 101 28.71 2.40 3.97
C GLN A 101 29.83 2.56 2.94
N GLN A 102 29.54 3.05 1.72
CA GLN A 102 30.56 3.40 0.72
C GLN A 102 31.43 4.58 1.12
N GLU A 103 30.89 5.60 1.79
CA GLU A 103 31.69 6.69 2.39
C GLU A 103 32.58 6.18 3.54
N ARG A 104 32.17 5.10 4.22
CA ARG A 104 32.99 4.47 5.27
C ARG A 104 34.08 3.56 4.71
N THR A 105 33.84 2.87 3.58
CA THR A 105 34.85 2.01 2.94
C THR A 105 35.82 2.77 2.04
N GLN A 106 35.45 3.95 1.50
CA GLN A 106 36.41 4.82 0.80
C GLN A 106 37.32 5.65 1.74
N LYS A 107 37.07 5.62 3.06
CA LYS A 107 37.93 6.29 4.05
C LYS A 107 39.03 5.39 4.65
N GLN A 108 39.16 4.14 4.18
CA GLN A 108 40.14 3.19 4.72
C GLN A 108 41.19 2.69 3.73
N GLU A 109 41.13 3.06 2.46
CA GLU A 109 42.19 2.74 1.49
C GLU A 109 42.55 3.97 0.64
N LYS A 110 43.25 4.92 1.25
CA LYS A 110 44.11 5.84 0.50
C LYS A 110 45.53 5.70 1.07
N PRO A 111 46.52 5.21 0.30
CA PRO A 111 47.90 5.48 0.67
C PRO A 111 48.07 7.00 0.54
N THR A 112 48.20 7.66 1.69
CA THR A 112 48.43 9.10 1.77
C THR A 112 49.80 9.41 1.15
N GLN A 113 49.82 9.68 -0.14
CA GLN A 113 50.90 10.43 -0.78
C GLN A 113 50.36 11.79 -1.21
N ALA A 114 51.15 12.81 -0.91
CA ALA A 114 50.89 14.25 -1.04
C ALA A 114 50.10 14.89 0.11
N THR A 115 50.71 14.99 1.28
CA THR A 115 50.51 16.15 2.16
C THR A 115 51.79 16.96 2.18
N GLY A 116 51.75 18.19 1.65
CA GLY A 116 52.72 19.26 1.97
C GLY A 116 52.59 19.73 3.43
N GLY A 117 52.39 18.80 4.35
CA GLY A 117 52.20 18.99 5.77
C GLY A 117 53.30 18.29 6.56
N LYS A 118 53.47 18.72 7.81
CA LYS A 118 54.44 18.17 8.77
C LYS A 118 54.32 16.63 8.83
N PRO A 119 55.43 15.87 8.74
CA PRO A 119 55.39 14.40 8.75
C PRO A 119 54.83 13.86 10.06
N THR A 120 54.11 12.74 9.95
CA THR A 120 53.43 12.06 11.05
C THR A 120 54.37 10.98 11.64
N ARG A 121 54.21 10.63 12.91
CA ARG A 121 55.07 9.65 13.59
C ARG A 121 55.15 8.30 12.88
N SER A 122 54.05 7.76 12.35
CA SER A 122 54.04 6.48 11.62
C SER A 122 54.89 6.48 10.35
N GLN A 123 55.21 7.65 9.79
CA GLN A 123 56.08 7.76 8.61
C GLN A 123 57.56 7.67 8.97
N ILE A 124 57.91 7.68 10.26
CA ILE A 124 59.29 7.75 10.75
C ILE A 124 59.58 6.51 11.59
N SER A 125 60.58 5.74 11.20
CA SER A 125 61.06 4.61 11.99
C SER A 125 62.50 4.83 12.47
N VAL A 126 62.88 4.18 13.56
CA VAL A 126 64.28 4.14 14.01
C VAL A 126 65.10 3.46 12.91
N GLY A 127 66.14 4.14 12.42
CA GLY A 127 66.92 3.71 11.27
C GLY A 127 66.53 4.35 9.93
N SER A 128 65.40 5.07 9.84
CA SER A 128 65.03 5.82 8.62
C SER A 128 65.95 7.03 8.39
N GLN A 129 66.19 7.35 7.12
CA GLN A 129 66.85 8.59 6.72
C GLN A 129 65.84 9.73 6.72
N VAL A 130 66.07 10.75 7.54
CA VAL A 130 65.18 11.90 7.67
C VAL A 130 65.94 13.20 7.55
N VAL A 131 65.22 14.27 7.27
CA VAL A 131 65.72 15.64 7.25
C VAL A 131 65.12 16.38 8.43
N ILE A 132 65.97 16.83 9.35
CA ILE A 132 65.57 17.55 10.57
C ILE A 132 66.01 19.00 10.56
N GLN A 133 65.18 19.86 11.13
CA GLN A 133 65.58 21.20 11.56
C GLN A 133 66.10 21.09 13.00
N LEU A 134 67.32 21.55 13.24
CA LEU A 134 67.94 21.42 14.56
C LEU A 134 67.25 22.29 15.61
N ASP A 135 67.23 21.81 16.86
CA ASP A 135 66.72 22.57 18.01
C ASP A 135 67.73 23.65 18.49
N ASN A 136 69.04 23.48 18.22
CA ASN A 136 70.06 24.47 18.58
C ASN A 136 70.17 25.61 17.55
N ASP A 137 70.05 25.28 16.26
CA ASP A 137 70.16 26.19 15.12
C ASP A 137 68.99 25.99 14.15
N TYR A 138 67.87 26.68 14.37
CA TYR A 138 66.65 26.53 13.54
C TYR A 138 66.86 26.90 12.05
N SER A 139 67.88 27.68 11.70
CA SER A 139 68.19 28.01 10.30
C SER A 139 68.86 26.85 9.55
N LYS A 140 69.37 25.85 10.27
CA LYS A 140 70.09 24.72 9.70
C LYS A 140 69.21 23.48 9.62
N THR A 141 69.32 22.80 8.50
CA THR A 141 68.66 21.53 8.25
C THR A 141 69.72 20.46 8.01
N VAL A 142 69.62 19.34 8.72
CA VAL A 142 70.57 18.24 8.63
C VAL A 142 69.82 16.95 8.26
N SER A 143 70.40 16.19 7.33
CA SER A 143 69.92 14.84 7.02
C SER A 143 70.71 13.80 7.79
N GLY A 144 70.02 12.83 8.39
CA GLY A 144 70.69 11.73 9.08
C GLY A 144 69.76 10.57 9.38
N VAL A 145 70.32 9.56 10.04
CA VAL A 145 69.60 8.35 10.44
C VAL A 145 69.03 8.54 11.84
N VAL A 146 67.73 8.25 12.01
CA VAL A 146 67.06 8.31 13.31
C VAL A 146 67.62 7.25 14.26
N LYS A 147 68.00 7.67 15.46
CA LYS A 147 68.34 6.81 16.60
C LYS A 147 67.14 6.62 17.52
N ASP A 148 66.57 7.73 18.02
CA ASP A 148 65.43 7.70 18.93
C ASP A 148 64.34 8.67 18.47
N ILE A 149 63.08 8.30 18.66
CA ILE A 149 61.93 9.19 18.44
C ILE A 149 61.52 9.74 19.81
N LEU A 150 61.61 11.06 19.98
CA LEU A 150 61.35 11.75 21.25
C LEU A 150 59.90 12.25 21.39
N THR A 151 59.08 12.07 20.36
CA THR A 151 57.65 12.39 20.37
C THR A 151 56.82 11.11 20.29
N HIS A 152 55.96 10.88 21.28
CA HIS A 152 55.11 9.68 21.35
C HIS A 152 53.79 9.83 20.57
N SER A 153 53.26 11.05 20.46
CA SER A 153 52.02 11.33 19.73
C SER A 153 52.19 11.14 18.22
N GLU A 154 51.14 10.66 17.58
CA GLU A 154 51.11 10.44 16.14
C GLU A 154 51.26 11.75 15.36
N THR A 155 50.54 12.77 15.79
CA THR A 155 50.60 14.14 15.27
C THR A 155 51.03 15.09 16.39
N HIS A 156 51.81 16.12 16.03
CA HIS A 156 52.25 17.13 16.97
C HIS A 156 52.31 18.50 16.27
N THR A 157 51.80 19.55 16.91
CA THR A 157 51.70 20.91 16.35
C THR A 157 53.05 21.39 15.81
N TYR A 158 54.11 21.22 16.60
CA TYR A 158 55.48 21.57 16.20
C TYR A 158 56.22 20.45 15.48
N GLY A 159 55.59 19.30 15.27
CA GLY A 159 56.18 18.17 14.55
C GLY A 159 56.91 17.20 15.44
N ILE A 160 57.24 16.06 14.85
CA ILE A 160 57.89 14.94 15.51
C ILE A 160 59.35 15.31 15.80
N LYS A 161 59.74 15.23 17.06
CA LYS A 161 61.11 15.42 17.51
C LYS A 161 61.85 14.09 17.49
N VAL A 162 63.04 14.07 16.94
CA VAL A 162 63.89 12.88 16.85
C VAL A 162 65.34 13.20 17.24
N ARG A 163 66.06 12.17 17.66
CA ARG A 163 67.51 12.18 17.84
C ARG A 163 68.15 11.37 16.73
N LEU A 164 69.15 11.93 16.07
CA LEU A 164 69.94 11.25 15.05
C LEU A 164 71.06 10.40 15.65
N LYS A 165 71.65 9.49 14.87
CA LYS A 165 72.78 8.64 15.29
C LYS A 165 74.02 9.42 15.71
N ASP A 166 74.21 10.62 15.17
CA ASP A 166 75.30 11.55 15.53
C ASP A 166 75.04 12.30 16.86
N GLY A 167 73.88 12.10 17.49
CA GLY A 167 73.47 12.75 18.73
C GLY A 167 72.72 14.08 18.54
N GLN A 168 72.59 14.58 17.31
CA GLN A 168 71.86 15.81 17.02
C GLN A 168 70.35 15.61 17.24
N ILE A 169 69.66 16.64 17.75
CA ILE A 169 68.23 16.62 18.07
C ILE A 169 67.54 17.71 17.27
N GLY A 170 66.39 17.37 16.68
CA GLY A 170 65.61 18.31 15.91
C GLY A 170 64.23 17.80 15.52
N ARG A 171 63.51 18.63 14.77
CA ARG A 171 62.14 18.38 14.29
C ARG A 171 62.16 17.92 12.85
N VAL A 172 61.44 16.85 12.53
CA VAL A 172 61.41 16.29 11.17
C VAL A 172 60.64 17.22 10.23
N GLN A 173 61.29 17.58 9.12
CA GLN A 173 60.73 18.38 8.03
C GLN A 173 60.26 17.48 6.88
N SER A 174 61.09 16.49 6.51
CA SER A 174 60.76 15.50 5.48
C SER A 174 61.38 14.14 5.77
N VAL A 175 60.73 13.11 5.26
CA VAL A 175 61.20 11.72 5.26
C VAL A 175 61.67 11.41 3.84
N LYS A 176 62.85 10.79 3.69
CA LYS A 176 63.39 10.36 2.39
C LYS A 176 62.95 8.95 2.04
#